data_AF-A0AA88P2F9-F1
#
_entry.id   AF-A0AA88P2F9-F1
#
_cell.length_a   1.000
_cell.length_b   1.000
_cell.length_c   1.000
_cell.angle_alpha   90.00
_cell.angle_beta   90.00
_cell.angle_gamma   90.00
#
_symmetry.space_group_name_H-M   'P 1'
#
loop_
_entity.id
_entity.type
_entity.pdbx_description
1 polymer ?
#
loop_
_entity_poly.entity_id
_entity_poly.type
_entity_poly.pdbx_seq_one_letter_code
_entity_poly.pdbx_strand_id
1 'polypeptide(L)'
;MHKRVRDVRGIQPCYRNDVAMIIRELYASGLGGRCPGKKRIERGNYVSHGPNYTWHIDGNDKLKFFGVWVHLGIDGFSQKIIWLKAGTSNRQQTFVARYFFDAIQEHSGYRRIYRFIRADRGKENLLIGQMQVVFHFQESGDQGRDSFRVGSFIYV
;
A
#
# COMPACT_ATOMS: atom_id res chain seq x y z
N MET A 1 -21.23 -2.81 -19.61
CA MET A 1 -20.18 -2.03 -20.31
C MET A 1 -19.96 -0.72 -19.56
N HIS A 2 -18.82 -0.49 -18.91
CA HIS A 2 -18.57 0.76 -18.18
C HIS A 2 -18.18 1.88 -19.15
N LYS A 3 -18.97 2.96 -19.18
CA LYS A 3 -18.65 4.17 -19.95
C LYS A 3 -17.45 4.87 -19.31
N ARG A 4 -16.45 5.26 -20.10
CA ARG A 4 -15.30 6.01 -19.58
C ARG A 4 -15.76 7.43 -19.24
N VAL A 5 -15.12 8.09 -18.27
CA VAL A 5 -15.48 9.45 -17.83
C VAL A 5 -15.60 10.44 -19.00
N ARG A 6 -14.75 10.30 -20.02
CA ARG A 6 -14.77 11.08 -21.25
C ARG A 6 -16.07 10.92 -22.06
N ASP A 7 -16.64 9.71 -22.07
CA ASP A 7 -17.87 9.36 -22.78
C ASP A 7 -19.11 9.89 -22.04
N VAL A 8 -18.96 10.31 -20.78
CA VAL A 8 -20.04 10.81 -19.91
C VAL A 8 -20.03 12.34 -19.80
N ARG A 9 -18.85 12.97 -19.83
CA ARG A 9 -18.69 14.41 -19.59
C ARG A 9 -18.43 15.25 -20.83
N GLY A 10 -18.50 14.66 -22.03
CA GLY A 10 -18.25 15.40 -23.28
C GLY A 10 -16.82 15.95 -23.39
N ILE A 11 -15.87 15.38 -22.65
CA ILE A 11 -14.47 15.82 -22.67
C ILE A 11 -13.87 15.36 -23.99
N GLN A 12 -13.56 16.30 -24.89
CA GLN A 12 -12.83 15.98 -26.11
C GLN A 12 -11.48 15.34 -25.76
N PRO A 13 -11.12 14.19 -26.38
CA PRO A 13 -9.82 13.58 -26.15
C PRO A 13 -8.73 14.50 -26.72
N CYS A 14 -7.98 15.15 -25.83
CA CYS A 14 -6.73 15.79 -26.18
C CYS A 14 -5.69 14.71 -26.51
N TYR A 15 -4.91 14.90 -27.58
CA TYR A 15 -3.86 13.94 -27.90
C TYR A 15 -2.78 14.03 -26.83
N ARG A 16 -2.13 12.89 -26.54
CA ARG A 16 -1.09 12.78 -25.50
C ARG A 16 0.00 13.86 -25.65
N ASN A 17 0.34 14.21 -26.89
CA ASN A 17 1.36 15.21 -27.19
C ASN A 17 0.87 16.63 -26.84
N ASP A 18 -0.38 16.97 -27.12
CA ASP A 18 -0.97 18.27 -26.77
C ASP A 18 -1.01 18.44 -25.25
N VAL A 19 -1.43 17.40 -24.53
CA VAL A 19 -1.39 17.38 -23.06
C VAL A 19 0.03 17.57 -22.55
N ALA A 20 1.01 16.89 -23.17
CA ALA A 20 2.41 17.04 -22.78
C ALA A 20 2.94 18.46 -23.04
N MET A 21 2.54 19.11 -24.12
CA MET A 21 2.91 20.51 -24.41
C MET A 21 2.23 21.48 -23.43
N ILE A 22 0.93 21.33 -23.18
CA ILE A 22 0.18 22.17 -22.24
C ILE A 22 0.75 22.02 -20.82
N ILE A 23 1.09 20.82 -20.37
CA ILE A 23 1.72 20.61 -19.05
C ILE A 23 3.14 21.19 -19.01
N ARG A 24 3.89 21.13 -20.12
CA ARG A 24 5.20 21.80 -20.22
C ARG A 24 5.10 23.30 -20.09
N GLU A 25 4.07 23.90 -20.66
CA GLU A 25 3.84 25.34 -20.58
C GLU A 25 3.33 25.76 -19.19
N LEU A 26 2.26 25.11 -18.71
CA LEU A 26 1.60 25.48 -17.46
C LEU A 26 2.35 25.02 -16.19
N TYR A 27 3.19 23.99 -16.29
CA TYR A 27 3.79 23.33 -15.12
C TYR A 27 5.23 22.82 -15.39
N ALA A 28 6.04 23.65 -16.08
CA ALA A 28 7.44 23.34 -16.40
C ALA A 28 8.27 22.93 -15.17
N SER A 29 8.10 23.63 -14.03
CA SER A 29 8.85 23.41 -12.80
C SER A 29 8.62 22.01 -12.21
N GLY A 30 7.37 21.54 -12.16
CA GLY A 30 7.07 20.21 -11.63
C GLY A 30 7.25 19.07 -12.62
N LEU A 31 7.44 19.36 -13.91
CA LEU A 31 8.06 18.40 -14.84
C LEU A 31 9.55 18.25 -14.59
N GLY A 32 10.25 19.33 -14.24
CA GLY A 32 11.68 19.31 -13.91
C GLY A 32 12.05 18.29 -12.83
N GLY A 33 11.24 18.16 -11.78
CA GLY A 33 11.41 17.15 -10.72
C GLY A 33 10.99 15.72 -11.11
N ARG A 34 10.30 15.56 -12.26
CA ARG A 34 9.87 14.26 -12.81
C ARG A 34 10.72 13.80 -13.98
N CYS A 35 11.65 14.62 -14.46
CA CYS A 35 12.60 14.25 -15.52
C CYS A 35 13.41 13.01 -15.11
N PRO A 36 13.65 12.06 -16.03
CA PRO A 36 14.60 10.98 -15.82
C PRO A 36 15.94 11.54 -15.33
N GLY A 37 16.45 11.02 -14.21
CA GLY A 37 17.68 11.53 -13.57
C GLY A 37 17.50 12.66 -12.55
N LYS A 38 16.32 13.31 -12.47
CA LYS A 38 16.01 14.35 -11.46
C LYS A 38 14.99 13.94 -10.40
N LYS A 39 14.47 12.70 -10.47
CA LYS A 39 13.63 12.10 -9.43
C LYS A 39 14.45 11.75 -8.19
N ARG A 40 14.90 12.74 -7.41
CA ARG A 40 15.25 12.47 -6.01
C ARG A 40 13.98 12.61 -5.20
N ILE A 41 13.30 11.50 -4.93
CA ILE A 41 12.34 11.46 -3.82
C ILE A 41 13.19 11.69 -2.58
N GLU A 42 13.03 12.82 -1.91
CA GLU A 42 13.62 13.02 -0.59
C GLU A 42 12.95 12.03 0.36
N ARG A 43 13.66 10.94 0.62
CA ARG A 43 13.26 9.96 1.60
C ARG A 43 13.64 10.54 2.95
N GLY A 44 12.66 10.77 3.82
CA GLY A 44 12.91 11.15 5.21
C GLY A 44 13.64 10.04 5.97
N ASN A 45 13.87 10.25 7.26
CA ASN A 45 14.40 9.19 8.14
C ASN A 45 13.24 8.30 8.59
N TYR A 46 13.25 7.03 8.22
CA TYR A 46 12.21 6.11 8.69
C TYR A 46 12.60 5.63 10.08
N VAL A 47 11.77 5.95 11.08
CA VAL A 47 11.98 5.52 12.45
C VAL A 47 10.94 4.47 12.83
N SER A 48 11.42 3.31 13.27
CA SER A 48 10.60 2.27 13.92
C SER A 48 11.22 1.96 15.27
N HIS A 49 10.39 1.75 16.29
CA HIS A 49 10.85 1.63 17.69
C HIS A 49 11.36 0.22 18.06
N GLY A 50 11.53 -0.67 17.08
CA GLY A 50 12.08 -2.01 17.27
C GLY A 50 11.45 -3.07 16.35
N PRO A 51 11.96 -4.31 16.37
CA PRO A 51 11.42 -5.43 15.60
C PRO A 51 9.93 -5.63 15.89
N ASN A 52 9.16 -5.92 14.85
CA ASN A 52 7.71 -6.07 14.85
C ASN A 52 6.92 -4.84 15.29
N TYR A 53 7.54 -3.70 15.62
CA TYR A 53 6.78 -2.52 16.02
C TYR A 53 5.79 -2.04 14.95
N THR A 54 6.16 -2.14 13.66
CA THR A 54 5.28 -1.77 12.55
C THR A 54 5.51 -2.72 11.38
N TRP A 55 4.44 -3.36 10.91
CA TRP A 55 4.46 -4.16 9.69
C TRP A 55 3.95 -3.34 8.51
N HIS A 56 4.66 -3.37 7.40
CA HIS A 56 4.24 -2.74 6.14
C HIS A 56 3.70 -3.81 5.20
N ILE A 57 2.53 -3.55 4.63
CA ILE A 57 1.87 -4.41 3.66
C ILE A 57 1.86 -3.68 2.33
N ASP A 58 2.40 -4.33 1.30
CA ASP A 58 2.45 -3.79 -0.05
C ASP A 58 2.10 -4.86 -1.09
N GLY A 59 1.55 -4.40 -2.22
CA GLY A 59 1.18 -5.22 -3.36
C GLY A 59 1.92 -4.77 -4.61
N ASN A 60 2.49 -5.71 -5.35
CA ASN A 60 3.18 -5.42 -6.60
C ASN A 60 2.42 -6.01 -7.81
N ASP A 61 1.99 -5.09 -8.66
CA ASP A 61 1.18 -5.35 -9.85
C ASP A 61 2.00 -5.55 -11.14
N LYS A 62 3.34 -5.56 -11.07
CA LYS A 62 4.20 -5.67 -12.27
C LYS A 62 3.95 -6.95 -13.07
N LEU A 63 3.60 -8.03 -12.38
CA LEU A 63 3.33 -9.34 -13.01
C LEU A 63 1.86 -9.56 -13.35
N LYS A 64 1.00 -8.53 -13.21
CA LYS A 64 -0.44 -8.65 -13.50
C LYS A 64 -0.72 -9.08 -14.95
N PHE A 65 0.19 -8.76 -15.88
CA PHE A 65 0.09 -9.18 -17.28
C PHE A 65 0.11 -10.71 -17.43
N PHE A 66 0.81 -11.39 -16.52
CA PHE A 66 0.88 -12.85 -16.45
C PHE A 66 -0.19 -13.45 -15.52
N GLY A 67 -1.15 -12.64 -15.06
CA GLY A 67 -2.16 -13.09 -14.10
C GLY A 67 -1.61 -13.36 -12.70
N VAL A 68 -0.45 -12.77 -12.35
CA VAL A 68 0.18 -12.93 -11.04
C VAL A 68 0.25 -11.60 -10.31
N TRP A 69 -0.26 -11.59 -9.08
CA TRP A 69 -0.18 -10.46 -8.15
C TRP A 69 0.71 -10.85 -6.99
N VAL A 70 1.72 -10.04 -6.70
CA VAL A 70 2.64 -10.33 -5.60
C VAL A 70 2.21 -9.54 -4.38
N HIS A 71 2.04 -10.23 -3.25
CA HIS A 71 1.69 -9.64 -1.97
C HIS A 71 2.87 -9.80 -1.01
N LEU A 72 3.25 -8.72 -0.35
CA LEU A 72 4.41 -8.66 0.53
C LEU A 72 4.03 -8.04 1.88
N GLY A 73 4.55 -8.63 2.95
CA GLY A 73 4.56 -8.05 4.29
C GLY A 73 6.00 -7.98 4.80
N ILE A 74 6.45 -6.81 5.26
CA ILE A 74 7.79 -6.62 5.82
C ILE A 74 7.73 -5.99 7.21
N ASP A 75 8.68 -6.35 8.06
CA ASP A 75 8.89 -5.65 9.31
C ASP A 75 9.60 -4.31 9.05
N GLY A 76 9.04 -3.21 9.55
CA GLY A 76 9.57 -1.87 9.30
C GLY A 76 10.93 -1.63 9.93
N PHE A 77 11.27 -2.29 11.05
CA PHE A 77 12.56 -2.09 11.71
C PHE A 77 13.67 -2.94 11.08
N SER A 78 13.47 -4.26 11.05
CA SER A 78 14.47 -5.21 10.57
C SER A 78 14.50 -5.39 9.05
N GLN A 79 13.47 -4.91 8.34
CA GLN A 79 13.22 -5.19 6.92
C GLN A 79 13.08 -6.69 6.61
N LYS A 80 12.86 -7.52 7.64
CA LYS A 80 12.60 -8.95 7.47
C LYS A 80 11.30 -9.15 6.69
N ILE A 81 11.35 -10.01 5.68
CA ILE A 81 10.16 -10.46 4.97
C ILE A 81 9.36 -11.37 5.91
N ILE A 82 8.14 -10.96 6.21
CA ILE A 82 7.19 -11.69 7.06
C ILE A 82 6.42 -12.68 6.19
N TRP A 83 5.95 -12.23 5.04
CA TRP A 83 5.40 -13.09 3.99
C TRP A 83 5.69 -12.51 2.61
N LEU A 84 5.80 -13.41 1.63
CA LEU A 84 5.84 -13.11 0.21
C LEU A 84 5.03 -14.17 -0.51
N LYS A 85 3.90 -13.78 -1.12
CA LYS A 85 2.96 -14.71 -1.74
C LYS A 85 2.54 -14.22 -3.13
N ALA A 86 2.42 -15.15 -4.06
CA ALA A 86 1.83 -14.93 -5.37
C ALA A 86 0.34 -15.29 -5.32
N GLY A 87 -0.51 -14.33 -5.66
CA GLY A 87 -1.96 -14.48 -5.77
C GLY A 87 -2.43 -14.29 -7.22
N THR A 88 -3.70 -14.65 -7.45
CA THR A 88 -4.37 -14.55 -8.76
C THR A 88 -5.29 -13.32 -8.87
N SER A 89 -5.35 -12.48 -7.84
CA SER A 89 -6.12 -11.24 -7.85
C SER A 89 -5.72 -10.33 -6.69
N ASN A 90 -5.58 -9.03 -6.96
CA ASN A 90 -5.47 -8.02 -5.89
C ASN A 90 -6.82 -7.49 -5.40
N ARG A 91 -7.95 -7.86 -6.04
CA ARG A 91 -9.27 -7.32 -5.68
C ARG A 91 -9.94 -8.07 -4.54
N GLN A 92 -9.51 -9.31 -4.30
CA GLN A 92 -10.09 -10.17 -3.28
C GLN A 92 -9.37 -9.93 -1.95
N GLN A 93 -10.02 -9.16 -1.07
CA GLN A 93 -9.53 -8.84 0.27
C GLN A 93 -9.23 -10.10 1.10
N THR A 94 -9.97 -11.18 0.86
CA THR A 94 -9.86 -12.48 1.54
C THR A 94 -8.48 -13.11 1.39
N PHE A 95 -7.82 -12.98 0.23
CA PHE A 95 -6.47 -13.51 0.04
C PHE A 95 -5.44 -12.77 0.89
N VAL A 96 -5.47 -11.43 0.84
CA VAL A 96 -4.51 -10.60 1.60
C VAL A 96 -4.71 -10.80 3.10
N ALA A 97 -5.96 -10.87 3.54
CA ALA A 97 -6.31 -11.19 4.92
C ALA A 97 -5.86 -12.60 5.34
N ARG A 98 -5.95 -13.60 4.45
CA ARG A 98 -5.46 -14.94 4.71
C ARG A 98 -3.94 -14.97 4.88
N TYR A 99 -3.19 -14.32 3.99
CA TYR A 99 -1.73 -14.21 4.11
C TYR A 99 -1.31 -13.55 5.42
N PHE A 100 -2.03 -12.50 5.80
CA PHE A 100 -1.83 -11.83 7.07
C PHE A 100 -2.10 -12.76 8.27
N PHE A 101 -3.23 -13.48 8.27
CA PHE A 101 -3.58 -14.42 9.34
C PHE A 101 -2.58 -15.59 9.46
N ASP A 102 -2.13 -16.15 8.33
CA ASP A 102 -1.11 -17.21 8.31
C ASP A 102 0.23 -16.69 8.86
N ALA A 103 0.61 -15.46 8.52
CA ALA A 103 1.81 -14.84 9.06
C ALA A 103 1.75 -14.59 10.57
N ILE A 104 0.59 -14.20 11.11
CA ILE A 104 0.41 -14.10 12.56
C ILE A 104 0.62 -15.47 13.22
N GLN A 105 0.01 -16.53 12.68
CA GLN A 105 0.16 -17.87 13.24
C GLN A 105 1.63 -18.32 13.26
N GLU A 106 2.34 -18.13 12.15
CA GLU A 106 3.71 -18.58 11.99
C GLU A 106 4.71 -17.81 12.86
N HIS A 107 4.65 -16.47 12.84
CA HIS A 107 5.66 -15.66 13.53
C HIS A 107 5.35 -15.45 15.01
N SER A 108 4.08 -15.55 15.40
CA SER A 108 3.64 -15.10 16.73
C SER A 108 2.87 -16.09 17.58
N GLY A 109 2.52 -17.28 17.05
CA GLY A 109 1.81 -18.29 17.83
C GLY A 109 0.55 -17.72 18.51
N TYR A 110 -0.14 -16.79 17.83
CA TYR A 110 -1.32 -16.04 18.30
C TYR A 110 -1.09 -14.99 19.41
N ARG A 111 0.14 -14.79 19.88
CA ARG A 111 0.46 -13.79 20.91
C ARG A 111 1.16 -12.60 20.27
N ARG A 112 0.52 -11.43 20.34
CA ARG A 112 0.88 -10.21 19.60
C ARG A 112 2.39 -9.92 19.60
N ILE A 113 3.00 -9.82 18.42
CA ILE A 113 4.36 -9.24 18.27
C ILE A 113 4.31 -7.87 17.58
N TYR A 114 3.21 -7.49 16.91
CA TYR A 114 3.15 -6.25 16.14
C TYR A 114 2.13 -5.20 16.60
N ARG A 115 2.59 -3.93 16.64
CA ARG A 115 1.85 -2.82 17.25
C ARG A 115 1.07 -1.99 16.23
N PHE A 116 1.61 -1.82 15.03
CA PHE A 116 0.95 -1.10 13.94
C PHE A 116 1.05 -1.87 12.63
N ILE A 117 0.02 -1.72 11.79
CA ILE A 117 0.08 -2.09 10.38
C ILE A 117 0.02 -0.82 9.56
N ARG A 118 0.88 -0.73 8.56
CA ARG A 118 0.81 0.29 7.51
C ARG A 118 0.50 -0.38 6.19
N ALA A 119 -0.45 0.19 5.46
CA ALA A 119 -0.76 -0.23 4.12
C ALA A 119 -1.12 0.97 3.25
N ASP A 120 -0.90 0.82 1.95
CA ASP A 120 -1.36 1.82 0.98
C ASP A 120 -2.88 1.92 0.99
N ARG A 121 -3.37 3.09 0.55
CA ARG A 121 -4.80 3.40 0.49
C ARG A 121 -5.46 2.58 -0.62
N GLY A 122 -5.84 1.36 -0.24
CA GLY A 122 -6.44 0.37 -1.12
C GLY A 122 -7.68 -0.26 -0.51
N LYS A 123 -8.62 -0.69 -1.35
CA LYS A 123 -9.79 -1.44 -0.89
C LYS A 123 -9.39 -2.85 -0.47
N GLU A 124 -8.33 -3.38 -1.04
CA GLU A 124 -7.78 -4.71 -0.79
C GLU A 124 -7.34 -4.94 0.66
N ASN A 125 -6.96 -3.87 1.37
CA ASN A 125 -6.44 -3.94 2.74
C ASN A 125 -7.50 -3.70 3.83
N LEU A 126 -8.77 -3.44 3.46
CA LEU A 126 -9.83 -3.12 4.42
C LEU A 126 -10.06 -4.24 5.44
N LEU A 127 -10.04 -5.50 4.99
CA LEU A 127 -10.27 -6.65 5.85
C LEU A 127 -9.12 -6.85 6.86
N ILE A 128 -7.89 -6.54 6.47
CA ILE A 128 -6.73 -6.55 7.39
C ILE A 128 -6.90 -5.47 8.46
N GLY A 129 -7.33 -4.27 8.08
CA GLY A 129 -7.63 -3.21 9.04
C GLY A 129 -8.68 -3.63 10.07
N GLN A 130 -9.76 -4.30 9.63
CA GLN A 130 -10.79 -4.83 10.53
C GLN A 130 -10.23 -5.92 11.46
N MET A 131 -9.48 -6.89 10.92
CA MET A 131 -8.83 -7.93 11.72
C MET A 131 -7.90 -7.32 12.78
N GLN A 132 -7.13 -6.31 12.39
CA GLN A 132 -6.20 -5.66 13.29
C GLN A 132 -6.89 -4.97 14.45
N VAL A 133 -7.98 -4.24 14.17
CA VAL A 133 -8.81 -3.60 15.18
C VAL A 133 -9.35 -4.65 16.16
N VAL A 134 -9.90 -5.76 15.66
CA VAL A 134 -10.44 -6.86 16.50
C VAL A 134 -9.35 -7.48 17.38
N PHE A 135 -8.19 -7.80 16.81
CA PHE A 135 -7.06 -8.36 17.56
C PHE A 135 -6.50 -7.37 18.61
N HIS A 136 -6.65 -6.05 18.43
CA HIS A 136 -6.29 -5.05 19.44
C HIS A 136 -7.35 -4.85 20.52
N PHE A 137 -8.64 -4.97 20.20
CA PHE A 137 -9.72 -4.78 21.18
C PHE A 137 -9.77 -5.87 22.25
N GLN A 138 -9.38 -7.11 21.92
CA GLN A 138 -9.40 -8.21 22.90
C GLN A 138 -8.39 -8.06 24.05
N GLU A 139 -7.37 -7.21 23.93
CA GLU A 139 -6.28 -7.15 24.91
C GLU A 139 -5.94 -5.75 25.47
N SER A 140 -6.25 -4.64 24.79
CA SER A 140 -5.59 -3.36 25.13
C SER A 140 -6.47 -2.13 25.37
N GLY A 141 -7.81 -2.24 25.37
CA GLY A 141 -8.71 -1.13 25.68
C GLY A 141 -8.54 0.11 24.78
N ASP A 142 -9.48 0.35 23.87
CA ASP A 142 -9.59 1.54 22.99
C ASP A 142 -8.43 1.88 22.03
N GLN A 143 -7.21 1.34 22.22
CA GLN A 143 -6.04 1.58 21.34
C GLN A 143 -6.10 0.83 20.00
N GLY A 144 -7.15 0.04 19.76
CA GLY A 144 -7.33 -0.68 18.49
C GLY A 144 -7.67 0.21 17.31
N ARG A 145 -8.29 1.37 17.54
CA ARG A 145 -8.78 2.25 16.46
C ARG A 145 -7.66 2.83 15.58
N ASP A 146 -6.48 3.07 16.14
CA ASP A 146 -5.33 3.69 15.43
C ASP A 146 -4.23 2.69 15.03
N SER A 147 -4.50 1.40 15.17
CA SER A 147 -3.55 0.32 14.92
C SER A 147 -3.29 0.05 13.44
N PHE A 148 -4.26 0.39 12.57
CA PHE A 148 -4.14 0.29 11.12
C PHE A 148 -4.03 1.69 10.51
N ARG A 149 -2.88 1.97 9.89
CA ARG A 149 -2.56 3.30 9.34
C ARG A 149 -2.51 3.23 7.81
N VAL A 150 -3.23 4.16 7.19
CA VAL A 150 -3.31 4.30 5.73
C VAL A 150 -2.65 5.61 5.32
N GLY A 151 -1.75 5.58 4.35
CA GLY A 151 -1.11 6.80 3.84
C GLY A 151 -0.30 6.57 2.59
N SER A 152 -0.17 7.61 1.76
CA SER A 152 0.70 7.62 0.58
C SER A 152 2.11 8.00 1.00
N PHE A 153 3.02 7.04 0.93
CA PHE A 153 4.45 7.22 1.18
C PHE A 153 4.85 7.63 2.61
N ILE A 154 6.10 7.27 2.86
CA ILE A 154 6.78 7.11 4.13
C ILE A 154 7.11 8.50 4.73
N TYR A 155 7.40 8.55 6.02
CA TYR A 155 8.06 9.63 6.77
C TYR A 155 7.12 10.68 7.40
N VAL A 156 6.96 10.56 8.72
CA VAL A 156 7.11 11.75 9.59
C VAL A 156 8.61 11.89 9.81
#